data_AF-A0A7G5LR38-F1
#
_entry.id   AF-A0A7G5LR38-F1
#
_cell.length_a   1.000
_cell.length_b   1.000
_cell.length_c   1.000
_cell.angle_alpha   90.00
_cell.angle_beta   90.00
_cell.angle_gamma   90.00
#
_symmetry.space_group_name_H-M   'P 1'
#
loop_
_entity.id
_entity.type
_entity.pdbx_description
1 polymer ?
#
loop_
_entity_poly.entity_id
_entity_poly.type
_entity_poly.pdbx_seq_one_letter_code
_entity_poly.pdbx_strand_id
1 'polypeptide(L)'
;MRWGNSATASQNTAVYDEGLRQHMLRVYNYMGLGLVITGLVAFFVGSTPALYVPIFSSPLKWVVMFAPLAFVMFFSFKINSLSAAAAQGMFWAFCAVMGLSMASIFLNFTGSSIARTFFISAAMFGVMSLYGYTTKANLAKFGSFLIMGLIGVVIASIVNIFLGSSVLQFAVSIIGILVFLGLTAWDTQSIKDQYAEHNGAEGNQKLAVMGALSLYLSFINIFQLLLSLTGQQDE
;
A
#
# COMPACT_ATOMS: atom_id res chain seq x y z
N MET A 1 -4.34 -52.15 9.82
CA MET A 1 -4.03 -50.90 10.56
C MET A 1 -3.61 -49.82 9.56
N ARG A 2 -4.52 -48.90 9.18
CA ARG A 2 -4.22 -47.78 8.24
C ARG A 2 -4.89 -46.45 8.68
N TRP A 3 -5.31 -46.35 9.94
CA TRP A 3 -6.07 -45.22 10.48
C TRP A 3 -5.19 -44.13 11.17
N GLY A 4 -3.85 -44.28 11.19
CA GLY A 4 -2.93 -43.35 11.85
C GLY A 4 -2.44 -42.16 11.01
N ASN A 5 -2.58 -42.20 9.68
CA ASN A 5 -1.99 -41.18 8.79
C ASN A 5 -2.95 -40.03 8.43
N SER A 6 -4.26 -40.20 8.59
CA SER A 6 -5.25 -39.16 8.28
C SER A 6 -5.35 -38.10 9.38
N ALA A 7 -5.25 -38.49 10.65
CA ALA A 7 -5.30 -37.57 11.79
C ALA A 7 -4.09 -36.63 11.84
N THR A 8 -2.89 -37.13 11.53
CA THR A 8 -1.65 -36.35 11.47
C THR A 8 -1.61 -35.40 10.27
N ALA A 9 -2.14 -35.81 9.12
CA ALA A 9 -2.28 -34.93 7.96
C ALA A 9 -3.27 -33.78 8.22
N SER A 10 -4.44 -34.07 8.81
CA SER A 10 -5.43 -33.04 9.16
C SER A 10 -4.94 -32.08 10.25
N GLN A 11 -4.15 -32.56 11.24
CA GLN A 11 -3.52 -31.69 12.23
C GLN A 11 -2.48 -30.75 11.60
N ASN A 12 -1.65 -31.25 10.68
CA ASN A 12 -0.68 -30.40 9.98
C ASN A 12 -1.35 -29.33 9.11
N THR A 13 -2.46 -29.65 8.44
CA THR A 13 -3.23 -28.66 7.67
C THR A 13 -3.84 -27.60 8.57
N ALA A 14 -4.45 -27.98 9.70
CA ALA A 14 -5.07 -27.03 10.63
C ALA A 14 -4.04 -26.07 11.28
N VAL A 15 -2.86 -26.58 11.65
CA VAL A 15 -1.77 -25.76 12.21
C VAL A 15 -1.20 -24.79 11.16
N TYR A 16 -1.09 -25.25 9.90
CA TYR A 16 -0.66 -24.40 8.79
C TYR A 16 -1.66 -23.28 8.51
N ASP A 17 -2.96 -23.59 8.45
CA ASP A 17 -4.03 -22.60 8.20
C ASP A 17 -4.07 -21.53 9.30
N GLU A 18 -3.91 -21.94 10.57
CA GLU A 18 -3.84 -20.99 11.69
C GLU A 18 -2.59 -20.11 11.59
N GLY A 19 -1.42 -20.69 11.29
CA GLY A 19 -0.18 -19.93 11.11
C GLY A 19 -0.27 -18.90 9.98
N LEU A 20 -0.87 -19.28 8.85
CA LEU A 20 -1.11 -18.38 7.72
C LEU A 20 -2.06 -17.25 8.10
N ARG A 21 -3.14 -17.56 8.81
CA ARG A 21 -4.09 -16.54 9.29
C ARG A 21 -3.39 -15.53 10.20
N GLN A 22 -2.57 -16.00 11.15
CA GLN A 22 -1.80 -15.12 12.03
C GLN A 22 -0.79 -14.26 11.25
N HIS A 23 -0.16 -14.81 10.21
CA HIS A 23 0.71 -14.04 9.33
C HIS A 23 -0.05 -12.92 8.62
N MET A 24 -1.19 -13.23 7.99
CA MET A 24 -2.01 -12.24 7.30
C MET A 24 -2.55 -11.16 8.25
N LEU A 25 -3.01 -11.54 9.45
CA LEU A 25 -3.42 -10.58 10.48
C LEU A 25 -2.28 -9.64 10.85
N ARG A 26 -1.05 -10.14 10.98
CA ARG A 26 0.13 -9.30 11.24
C ARG A 26 0.40 -8.32 10.09
N VAL A 27 0.31 -8.78 8.85
CA VAL A 27 0.45 -7.94 7.65
C VAL A 27 -0.57 -6.80 7.66
N TYR A 28 -1.85 -7.11 7.86
CA TYR A 28 -2.92 -6.11 7.90
C TYR A 28 -2.79 -5.16 9.09
N ASN A 29 -2.35 -5.64 10.25
CA ASN A 29 -2.08 -4.80 11.41
C ASN A 29 -0.95 -3.80 11.14
N TYR A 30 0.16 -4.25 10.53
CA TYR A 30 1.23 -3.33 10.13
C TYR A 30 0.75 -2.29 9.12
N MET A 31 0.05 -2.73 8.08
CA MET A 31 -0.51 -1.83 7.07
C MET A 31 -1.45 -0.80 7.72
N GLY A 32 -2.41 -1.26 8.52
CA GLY A 32 -3.41 -0.40 9.18
C GLY A 32 -2.78 0.61 10.15
N LEU A 33 -1.84 0.16 11.00
CA LEU A 33 -1.08 1.07 11.86
C LEU A 33 -0.25 2.06 11.05
N GLY A 34 0.32 1.62 9.92
CA GLY A 34 1.04 2.49 8.99
C GLY A 34 0.14 3.61 8.46
N LEU A 35 -1.07 3.27 7.99
CA LEU A 35 -2.06 4.25 7.55
C LEU A 35 -2.46 5.23 8.65
N VAL A 36 -2.62 4.76 9.88
CA VAL A 36 -2.90 5.64 11.03
C VAL A 36 -1.75 6.62 11.26
N ILE A 37 -0.50 6.15 11.25
CA ILE A 37 0.68 7.01 11.39
C ILE A 37 0.72 8.05 10.26
N THR A 38 0.52 7.62 9.02
CA THR A 38 0.48 8.50 7.84
C THR A 38 -0.60 9.56 7.97
N GLY A 39 -1.82 9.18 8.37
CA GLY A 39 -2.92 10.10 8.60
C GLY A 39 -2.64 11.10 9.70
N LEU A 40 -2.09 10.65 10.84
CA LEU A 40 -1.76 11.52 11.97
C LEU A 40 -0.67 12.53 11.61
N VAL A 41 0.39 12.09 10.93
CA VAL A 41 1.48 12.97 10.49
C VAL A 41 0.96 13.97 9.45
N ALA A 42 0.19 13.50 8.46
CA ALA A 42 -0.39 14.37 7.44
C ALA A 42 -1.32 15.43 8.05
N PHE A 43 -2.18 15.02 9.00
CA PHE A 43 -3.08 15.92 9.70
C PHE A 43 -2.33 16.95 10.55
N PHE A 44 -1.36 16.52 11.36
CA PHE A 44 -0.61 17.41 12.24
C PHE A 44 0.21 18.44 11.47
N VAL A 45 0.88 18.01 10.38
CA VAL A 45 1.63 18.92 9.52
C VAL A 45 0.67 19.85 8.76
N GLY A 46 -0.37 19.30 8.15
CA GLY A 46 -1.35 20.08 7.35
C GLY A 46 -2.14 21.10 8.17
N SER A 47 -2.35 20.84 9.47
CA SER A 47 -3.09 21.75 10.37
C SER A 47 -2.20 22.77 11.08
N THR A 48 -0.88 22.70 10.91
CA THR A 48 0.07 23.57 11.63
C THR A 48 0.84 24.47 10.65
N PRO A 49 0.46 25.76 10.50
CA PRO A 49 1.13 26.70 9.59
C PRO A 49 2.63 26.78 9.75
N ALA A 50 3.13 26.73 10.99
CA ALA A 50 4.56 26.75 11.27
C ALA A 50 5.33 25.54 10.68
N LEU A 51 4.66 24.43 10.40
CA LEU A 51 5.25 23.23 9.82
C LEU A 51 5.07 23.20 8.31
N TYR A 52 3.86 23.44 7.79
CA TYR A 52 3.61 23.29 6.37
C TYR A 52 4.11 24.49 5.54
N VAL A 53 4.08 25.72 6.06
CA VAL A 53 4.49 26.91 5.27
C VAL A 53 5.95 26.81 4.82
N PRO A 54 6.95 26.59 5.71
CA PRO A 54 8.36 26.51 5.27
C PRO A 54 8.64 25.37 4.29
N ILE A 55 7.85 24.29 4.36
CA ILE A 55 8.00 23.11 3.51
C ILE A 55 7.40 23.36 2.13
N PHE A 56 6.13 23.76 2.06
CA PHE A 56 5.38 23.84 0.80
C PHE A 56 5.53 25.17 0.08
N SER A 57 5.98 26.23 0.75
CA SER A 57 6.30 27.53 0.12
C SER A 57 7.74 27.62 -0.40
N SER A 58 8.59 26.62 -0.12
CA SER A 58 10.00 26.58 -0.54
C SER A 58 10.26 25.44 -1.53
N PRO A 59 11.45 25.39 -2.18
CA PRO A 59 11.85 24.26 -3.01
C PRO A 59 11.87 22.91 -2.28
N LEU A 60 11.81 22.90 -0.93
CA LEU A 60 11.72 21.69 -0.12
C LEU A 60 10.46 20.86 -0.43
N LYS A 61 9.41 21.49 -0.99
CA LYS A 61 8.20 20.78 -1.43
C LYS A 61 8.51 19.62 -2.37
N TRP A 62 9.47 19.79 -3.29
CA TRP A 62 9.85 18.75 -4.25
C TRP A 62 10.57 17.60 -3.56
N VAL A 63 11.44 17.91 -2.59
CA VAL A 63 12.12 16.89 -1.79
C VAL A 63 11.11 16.06 -1.03
N VAL A 64 10.13 16.70 -0.37
CA VAL A 64 9.07 16.02 0.37
C VAL A 64 8.14 15.21 -0.53
N MET A 65 7.79 15.74 -1.72
CA MET A 65 6.95 15.05 -2.69
C MET A 65 7.61 13.77 -3.23
N PHE A 66 8.91 13.82 -3.54
CA PHE A 66 9.65 12.67 -4.08
C PHE A 66 10.28 11.77 -3.00
N ALA A 67 10.30 12.19 -1.73
CA ALA A 67 10.88 11.43 -0.64
C ALA A 67 10.29 10.01 -0.50
N PRO A 68 8.98 9.77 -0.60
CA PRO A 68 8.44 8.41 -0.54
C PRO A 68 8.96 7.52 -1.67
N LEU A 69 9.08 8.04 -2.90
CA LEU A 69 9.61 7.29 -4.03
C LEU A 69 11.08 6.92 -3.81
N ALA A 70 11.90 7.89 -3.39
CA ALA A 70 13.30 7.65 -3.03
C ALA A 70 13.45 6.63 -1.90
N PHE A 71 12.56 6.69 -0.91
CA PHE A 71 12.53 5.76 0.21
C PHE A 71 12.21 4.34 -0.25
N VAL A 72 11.20 4.14 -1.11
CA VAL A 72 10.85 2.81 -1.65
C VAL A 72 12.00 2.23 -2.47
N MET A 73 12.67 3.05 -3.29
CA MET A 73 13.87 2.61 -4.03
C MET A 73 14.98 2.17 -3.07
N PHE A 74 15.29 2.98 -2.05
CA PHE A 74 16.30 2.65 -1.06
C PHE A 74 15.96 1.38 -0.27
N PHE A 75 14.70 1.25 0.16
CA PHE A 75 14.24 0.09 0.91
C PHE A 75 14.34 -1.19 0.07
N SER A 76 13.96 -1.11 -1.22
CA SER A 76 14.07 -2.24 -2.16
C SER A 76 15.51 -2.72 -2.34
N PHE A 77 16.49 -1.81 -2.38
CA PHE A 77 17.91 -2.19 -2.49
C PHE A 77 18.48 -2.77 -1.20
N LYS A 78 18.04 -2.27 -0.05
CA LYS A 78 18.56 -2.71 1.25
C LYS A 78 17.84 -3.93 1.82
N ILE A 79 16.65 -4.27 1.33
CA ILE A 79 15.77 -5.26 1.96
C ILE A 79 16.47 -6.58 2.25
N ASN A 80 17.25 -7.12 1.31
CA ASN A 80 17.95 -8.40 1.48
C ASN A 80 18.96 -8.37 2.64
N SER A 81 19.59 -7.23 2.89
CA SER A 81 20.60 -7.05 3.96
C SER A 81 20.03 -6.69 5.34
N LEU A 82 18.75 -6.35 5.43
CA LEU A 82 18.13 -5.89 6.68
C LEU A 82 17.62 -7.05 7.54
N SER A 83 17.75 -6.88 8.86
CA SER A 83 17.04 -7.69 9.86
C SER A 83 15.54 -7.36 9.86
N ALA A 84 14.72 -8.25 10.41
CA ALA A 84 13.27 -8.03 10.51
C ALA A 84 12.92 -6.75 11.30
N ALA A 85 13.62 -6.49 12.41
CA ALA A 85 13.43 -5.29 13.22
C ALA A 85 13.84 -4.01 12.46
N ALA A 86 14.94 -4.04 11.71
CA ALA A 86 15.37 -2.91 10.90
C ALA A 86 14.38 -2.63 9.77
N ALA A 87 13.86 -3.68 9.10
CA ALA A 87 12.83 -3.54 8.08
C ALA A 87 11.54 -2.92 8.65
N GLN A 88 11.13 -3.35 9.84
CA GLN A 88 9.97 -2.78 10.54
C GLN A 88 10.19 -1.31 10.90
N GLY A 89 11.36 -0.96 11.45
CA GLY A 89 11.71 0.44 11.73
C GLY A 89 11.70 1.33 10.48
N MET A 90 12.21 0.80 9.36
CA MET A 90 12.14 1.48 8.07
C MET A 90 10.71 1.64 7.56
N PHE A 91 9.84 0.65 7.75
CA PHE A 91 8.44 0.76 7.39
C PHE A 91 7.73 1.87 8.18
N TRP A 92 7.99 2.02 9.48
CA TRP A 92 7.43 3.11 10.27
C TRP A 92 7.94 4.48 9.84
N ALA A 93 9.26 4.60 9.59
CA ALA A 93 9.85 5.81 9.05
C ALA A 93 9.25 6.16 7.68
N PHE A 94 9.03 5.15 6.83
CA PHE A 94 8.37 5.32 5.54
C PHE A 94 6.94 5.87 5.70
N CYS A 95 6.14 5.31 6.62
CA CYS A 95 4.77 5.79 6.86
C CYS A 95 4.75 7.26 7.31
N ALA A 96 5.71 7.67 8.14
CA ALA A 96 5.86 9.06 8.57
C ALA A 96 6.27 9.99 7.43
N VAL A 97 7.25 9.59 6.60
CA VAL A 97 7.67 10.35 5.41
C VAL A 97 6.53 10.47 4.40
N MET A 98 5.77 9.39 4.19
CA MET A 98 4.59 9.42 3.34
C MET A 98 3.52 10.37 3.90
N GLY A 99 3.31 10.37 5.23
CA GLY A 99 2.39 11.30 5.88
C GLY A 99 2.80 12.75 5.69
N LEU A 100 4.10 13.06 5.80
CA LEU A 100 4.64 14.39 5.52
C LEU A 100 4.36 14.82 4.08
N SER A 101 4.54 13.92 3.11
CA SER A 101 4.24 14.16 1.70
C SER A 101 2.75 14.40 1.44
N MET A 102 1.90 13.60 2.08
CA MET A 102 0.45 13.70 1.99
C MET A 102 -0.16 14.85 2.79
N ALA A 103 0.61 15.55 3.63
CA ALA A 103 0.12 16.74 4.34
C ALA A 103 -0.41 17.81 3.36
N SER A 104 0.13 17.86 2.15
CA SER A 104 -0.33 18.73 1.07
C SER A 104 -1.81 18.53 0.72
N ILE A 105 -2.37 17.34 0.95
CA ILE A 105 -3.78 17.05 0.67
C ILE A 105 -4.71 17.89 1.54
N PHE A 106 -4.38 18.08 2.82
CA PHE A 106 -5.16 18.93 3.74
C PHE A 106 -5.11 20.42 3.40
N LEU A 107 -4.22 20.84 2.49
CA LEU A 107 -4.13 22.22 2.00
C LEU A 107 -5.00 22.45 0.76
N ASN A 108 -5.42 21.40 0.07
CA ASN A 108 -6.13 21.50 -1.21
C ASN A 108 -7.55 20.90 -1.16
N PHE A 109 -7.88 20.10 -0.14
CA PHE A 109 -9.14 19.37 -0.06
C PHE A 109 -9.75 19.47 1.34
N THR A 110 -11.08 19.54 1.37
CA THR A 110 -11.84 19.54 2.63
C THR A 110 -11.57 18.26 3.43
N GLY A 111 -11.54 18.38 4.77
CA GLY A 111 -11.44 17.21 5.66
C GLY A 111 -12.58 16.19 5.45
N SER A 112 -13.78 16.65 5.10
CA SER A 112 -14.91 15.78 4.74
C SER A 112 -14.62 14.95 3.49
N SER A 113 -14.05 15.57 2.45
CA SER A 113 -13.69 14.85 1.23
C SER A 113 -12.61 13.80 1.49
N ILE A 114 -11.57 14.17 2.23
CA ILE A 114 -10.48 13.27 2.63
C ILE A 114 -11.05 12.04 3.37
N ALA A 115 -11.89 12.27 4.39
CA ALA A 115 -12.49 11.18 5.17
C ALA A 115 -13.39 10.27 4.32
N ARG A 116 -14.27 10.85 3.49
CA ARG A 116 -15.16 10.08 2.59
C ARG A 116 -14.35 9.21 1.64
N THR A 117 -13.36 9.79 0.97
CA THR A 117 -12.51 9.06 0.02
C THR A 117 -11.70 7.96 0.72
N PHE A 118 -11.24 8.20 1.95
CA PHE A 118 -10.53 7.19 2.74
C PHE A 118 -11.41 5.96 3.01
N PHE A 119 -12.65 6.15 3.46
CA PHE A 119 -13.57 5.02 3.71
C PHE A 119 -13.96 4.29 2.42
N ILE A 120 -14.16 5.00 1.30
CA ILE A 120 -14.41 4.38 -0.01
C ILE A 120 -13.21 3.53 -0.43
N SER A 121 -12.00 4.06 -0.28
CA SER A 121 -10.75 3.37 -0.60
C SER A 121 -10.56 2.13 0.28
N ALA A 122 -10.86 2.24 1.57
CA ALA A 122 -10.83 1.12 2.52
C ALA A 122 -11.83 0.02 2.17
N ALA A 123 -13.05 0.37 1.75
CA ALA A 123 -14.03 -0.60 1.29
C ALA A 123 -13.55 -1.31 0.02
N MET A 124 -13.08 -0.56 -0.99
CA MET A 124 -12.61 -1.13 -2.26
C MET A 124 -11.37 -2.02 -2.07
N PHE A 125 -10.40 -1.54 -1.30
CA PHE A 125 -9.21 -2.30 -0.93
C PHE A 125 -9.59 -3.56 -0.15
N GLY A 126 -10.46 -3.45 0.85
CA GLY A 126 -10.89 -4.58 1.68
C GLY A 126 -11.59 -5.66 0.87
N VAL A 127 -12.49 -5.28 -0.04
CA VAL A 127 -13.16 -6.21 -0.96
C VAL A 127 -12.15 -6.91 -1.87
N MET A 128 -11.23 -6.16 -2.51
CA MET A 128 -10.26 -6.77 -3.42
C MET A 128 -9.20 -7.61 -2.70
N SER A 129 -8.78 -7.23 -1.51
CA SER A 129 -7.87 -8.02 -0.71
C SER A 129 -8.57 -9.31 -0.24
N LEU A 130 -9.82 -9.25 0.20
CA LEU A 130 -10.61 -10.46 0.52
C LEU A 130 -10.75 -11.38 -0.70
N TYR A 131 -11.00 -10.82 -1.88
CA TYR A 131 -10.99 -11.58 -3.12
C TYR A 131 -9.63 -12.25 -3.39
N GLY A 132 -8.51 -11.52 -3.29
CA GLY A 132 -7.16 -12.09 -3.45
C GLY A 132 -6.84 -13.19 -2.44
N TYR A 133 -7.32 -13.06 -1.20
CA TYR A 133 -7.13 -14.06 -0.15
C TYR A 133 -7.91 -15.35 -0.43
N THR A 134 -9.19 -15.22 -0.80
CA THR A 134 -10.14 -16.34 -0.93
C THR A 134 -10.19 -16.98 -2.31
N THR A 135 -9.76 -16.27 -3.36
CA THR A 135 -9.84 -16.79 -4.73
C THR A 135 -8.92 -17.99 -4.93
N LYS A 136 -9.42 -18.97 -5.70
CA LYS A 136 -8.68 -20.16 -6.14
C LYS A 136 -8.02 -19.96 -7.49
N ALA A 137 -8.33 -18.87 -8.20
CA ALA A 137 -7.68 -18.55 -9.46
C ALA A 137 -6.23 -18.17 -9.20
N ASN A 138 -5.31 -18.64 -10.05
CA ASN A 138 -3.91 -18.25 -9.98
C ASN A 138 -3.73 -16.85 -10.59
N LEU A 139 -3.59 -15.83 -9.74
CA LEU A 139 -3.40 -14.44 -10.14
C LEU A 139 -1.96 -14.14 -10.55
N ALA A 140 -0.99 -15.01 -10.26
CA ALA A 140 0.41 -14.80 -10.64
C ALA A 140 0.57 -14.56 -12.15
N LYS A 141 -0.29 -15.17 -12.97
CA LYS A 141 -0.35 -14.97 -14.42
C LYS A 141 -0.74 -13.55 -14.83
N PHE A 142 -1.49 -12.83 -14.00
CA PHE A 142 -1.90 -11.45 -14.23
C PHE A 142 -0.88 -10.44 -13.68
N GLY A 143 0.07 -10.87 -12.84
CA GLY A 143 1.05 -9.98 -12.21
C GLY A 143 1.86 -9.16 -13.22
N SER A 144 2.39 -9.79 -14.27
CA SER A 144 3.16 -9.09 -15.32
C SER A 144 2.33 -8.03 -16.06
N PHE A 145 1.07 -8.34 -16.37
CA PHE A 145 0.14 -7.41 -16.99
C PHE A 145 -0.17 -6.22 -16.07
N LEU A 146 -0.40 -6.46 -14.78
CA LEU A 146 -0.67 -5.40 -13.80
C LEU A 146 0.55 -4.49 -13.59
N ILE A 147 1.76 -5.05 -13.54
CA ILE A 147 3.00 -4.27 -13.47
C ILE A 147 3.20 -3.43 -14.74
N MET A 148 2.92 -3.98 -15.92
CA MET A 148 2.93 -3.21 -17.17
C MET A 148 1.90 -2.07 -17.13
N GLY A 149 0.70 -2.35 -16.62
CA GLY A 149 -0.34 -1.33 -16.41
C GLY A 149 0.10 -0.22 -15.45
N LEU A 150 0.75 -0.56 -14.34
CA LEU A 150 1.32 0.39 -13.39
C LEU A 150 2.35 1.30 -14.06
N ILE A 151 3.27 0.73 -14.84
CA ILE A 151 4.26 1.49 -15.61
C ILE A 151 3.56 2.44 -16.59
N GLY A 152 2.52 1.97 -17.28
CA GLY A 152 1.71 2.80 -18.18
C GLY A 152 1.05 3.99 -17.45
N VAL A 153 0.47 3.76 -16.27
CA VAL A 153 -0.12 4.82 -15.42
C VAL A 153 0.94 5.84 -14.99
N VAL A 154 2.13 5.38 -14.59
CA VAL A 154 3.25 6.27 -14.21
C VAL A 154 3.71 7.11 -15.39
N ILE A 155 3.93 6.51 -16.56
CA ILE A 155 4.33 7.25 -17.77
C ILE A 155 3.26 8.27 -18.16
N ALA A 156 1.99 7.87 -18.18
CA ALA A 156 0.89 8.77 -18.51
C ALA A 156 0.78 9.92 -17.50
N SER A 157 1.02 9.66 -16.22
CA SER A 157 1.08 10.70 -15.17
C SER A 157 2.20 11.70 -15.44
N ILE A 158 3.40 11.22 -15.80
CA ILE A 158 4.54 12.08 -16.13
C ILE A 158 4.25 12.93 -17.37
N VAL A 159 3.71 12.32 -18.43
CA VAL A 159 3.31 13.04 -19.65
C VAL A 159 2.25 14.11 -19.33
N ASN A 160 1.31 13.80 -18.43
CA ASN A 160 0.27 14.75 -18.06
C ASN A 160 0.80 15.98 -17.30
N ILE A 161 1.94 15.89 -16.63
CA ILE A 161 2.59 17.07 -16.00
C ILE A 161 2.92 18.14 -17.06
N PHE A 162 3.32 17.73 -18.26
CA PHE A 162 3.67 18.65 -19.36
C PHE A 162 2.45 19.10 -20.17
N LEU A 163 1.45 18.22 -20.32
CA LEU A 163 0.24 18.52 -21.10
C LEU A 163 -0.81 19.31 -20.30
N GLY A 164 -0.91 19.07 -18.99
CA GLY A 164 -1.94 19.66 -18.13
C GLY A 164 -3.37 19.27 -18.54
N SER A 165 -3.58 18.07 -19.11
CA SER A 165 -4.88 17.66 -19.64
C SER A 165 -5.78 17.08 -18.56
N SER A 166 -6.94 17.70 -18.35
CA SER A 166 -7.97 17.20 -17.41
C SER A 166 -8.55 15.85 -17.83
N VAL A 167 -8.71 15.63 -19.14
CA VAL A 167 -9.19 14.35 -19.69
C VAL A 167 -8.16 13.25 -19.46
N LEU A 168 -6.88 13.54 -19.68
CA LEU A 168 -5.81 12.58 -19.42
C LEU A 168 -5.70 12.29 -17.92
N GLN A 169 -5.79 13.31 -17.05
CA GLN A 169 -5.81 13.13 -15.60
C GLN A 169 -6.94 12.19 -15.17
N PHE A 170 -8.16 12.43 -15.66
CA PHE A 170 -9.32 11.59 -15.36
C PHE A 170 -9.11 10.14 -15.80
N ALA A 171 -8.60 9.92 -17.01
CA ALA A 171 -8.29 8.57 -17.51
C ALA A 171 -7.20 7.88 -16.68
N VAL A 172 -6.13 8.58 -16.35
CA VAL A 172 -5.03 8.10 -15.49
C VAL A 172 -5.57 7.67 -14.13
N SER A 173 -6.45 8.46 -13.52
CA SER A 173 -7.02 8.12 -12.22
C SER A 173 -7.90 6.87 -12.28
N ILE A 174 -8.81 6.75 -13.25
CA ILE A 174 -9.67 5.57 -13.38
C ILE A 174 -8.85 4.31 -13.67
N ILE A 175 -7.96 4.37 -14.66
CA ILE A 175 -7.11 3.22 -15.03
C ILE A 175 -6.20 2.85 -13.85
N GLY A 176 -5.61 3.86 -13.20
CA GLY A 176 -4.78 3.66 -12.02
C GLY A 176 -5.53 2.94 -10.89
N ILE A 177 -6.76 3.36 -10.58
CA ILE A 177 -7.59 2.69 -9.55
C ILE A 177 -7.79 1.21 -9.92
N LEU A 178 -8.17 0.91 -11.17
CA LEU A 178 -8.36 -0.47 -11.62
C LEU A 178 -7.07 -1.30 -11.54
N VAL A 179 -5.94 -0.72 -11.93
CA VAL A 179 -4.63 -1.37 -11.84
C VAL A 179 -4.27 -1.66 -10.38
N PHE A 180 -4.40 -0.69 -9.47
CA PHE A 180 -4.07 -0.89 -8.06
C PHE A 180 -5.04 -1.82 -7.33
N LEU A 181 -6.31 -1.89 -7.74
CA LEU A 181 -7.25 -2.91 -7.26
C LEU A 181 -6.83 -4.32 -7.69
N GLY A 182 -6.41 -4.48 -8.94
CA GLY A 182 -5.83 -5.73 -9.43
C GLY A 182 -4.55 -6.11 -8.69
N LEU A 183 -3.64 -5.15 -8.50
CA LEU A 183 -2.41 -5.33 -7.73
C LEU A 183 -2.71 -5.69 -6.28
N THR A 184 -3.73 -5.10 -5.66
CA THR A 184 -4.14 -5.43 -4.28
C THR A 184 -4.51 -6.91 -4.14
N ALA A 185 -5.29 -7.44 -5.09
CA ALA A 185 -5.65 -8.85 -5.10
C ALA A 185 -4.44 -9.75 -5.35
N TRP A 186 -3.58 -9.37 -6.31
CA TRP A 186 -2.35 -10.09 -6.63
C TRP A 186 -1.36 -10.10 -5.46
N ASP A 187 -1.11 -8.96 -4.83
CA ASP A 187 -0.25 -8.82 -3.65
C ASP A 187 -0.77 -9.67 -2.50
N THR A 188 -2.08 -9.62 -2.23
CA THR A 188 -2.68 -10.42 -1.15
C THR A 188 -2.48 -11.93 -1.38
N GLN A 189 -2.63 -12.39 -2.62
CA GLN A 189 -2.36 -13.79 -2.96
C GLN A 189 -0.86 -14.12 -2.88
N SER A 190 0.00 -13.24 -3.38
CA SER A 190 1.47 -13.39 -3.35
C SER A 190 2.00 -13.51 -1.92
N ILE A 191 1.49 -12.71 -0.98
CA ILE A 191 1.87 -12.78 0.44
C ILE A 191 1.51 -14.14 1.05
N LYS A 192 0.34 -14.68 0.71
CA LYS A 192 -0.09 -16.02 1.13
C LYS A 192 0.84 -17.11 0.58
N ASP A 193 1.18 -17.01 -0.70
CA ASP A 193 2.01 -18.00 -1.38
C ASP A 193 3.46 -17.98 -0.85
N GLN A 194 4.02 -16.79 -0.60
CA GLN A 194 5.36 -16.62 0.00
C GLN A 194 5.47 -17.22 1.41
N TYR A 195 4.39 -17.14 2.20
CA TYR A 195 4.31 -17.80 3.50
C TYR A 195 4.41 -19.34 3.37
N ALA A 196 3.77 -19.91 2.35
CA ALA A 196 3.79 -21.35 2.08
C ALA A 196 5.21 -21.87 1.77
N GLU A 197 6.03 -21.07 1.10
CA GLU A 197 7.36 -21.47 0.65
C GLU A 197 8.43 -21.45 1.76
N HIS A 198 8.23 -20.68 2.84
CA HIS A 198 9.28 -20.36 3.82
C HIS A 198 9.19 -21.09 5.18
N ASN A 199 8.33 -22.11 5.35
CA ASN A 199 8.26 -22.98 6.54
C ASN A 199 8.30 -22.26 7.93
N GLY A 200 7.73 -21.06 8.03
CA GLY A 200 7.10 -20.53 9.26
C GLY A 200 7.94 -19.84 10.36
N ALA A 201 9.25 -20.01 10.49
CA ALA A 201 9.92 -19.65 11.77
C ALA A 201 10.61 -18.26 11.86
N GLU A 202 11.43 -17.84 10.87
CA GLU A 202 12.24 -16.61 11.01
C GLU A 202 12.13 -15.61 9.84
N GLY A 203 11.87 -16.08 8.61
CA GLY A 203 11.52 -15.21 7.47
C GLY A 203 10.17 -14.50 7.63
N ASN A 204 9.34 -14.98 8.56
CA ASN A 204 7.93 -14.67 8.67
C ASN A 204 7.63 -13.20 9.02
N GLN A 205 8.47 -12.56 9.86
CA GLN A 205 8.26 -11.16 10.24
C GLN A 205 8.70 -10.17 9.15
N LYS A 206 9.85 -10.43 8.51
CA LYS A 206 10.35 -9.61 7.41
C LYS A 206 9.42 -9.68 6.20
N LEU A 207 8.95 -10.89 5.86
CA LEU A 207 7.93 -11.10 4.84
C LEU A 207 6.64 -10.37 5.18
N ALA A 208 6.21 -10.39 6.46
CA ALA A 208 5.02 -9.65 6.88
C ALA A 208 5.17 -8.13 6.68
N VAL A 209 6.34 -7.56 6.98
CA VAL A 209 6.63 -6.13 6.75
C VAL A 209 6.64 -5.80 5.26
N MET A 210 7.23 -6.65 4.43
CA MET A 210 7.24 -6.45 2.97
C MET A 210 5.84 -6.54 2.38
N GLY A 211 5.04 -7.52 2.81
CA GLY A 211 3.64 -7.64 2.43
C GLY A 211 2.84 -6.41 2.86
N ALA A 212 3.05 -5.93 4.09
CA ALA A 212 2.41 -4.73 4.60
C ALA A 212 2.77 -3.49 3.79
N LEU A 213 4.04 -3.34 3.40
CA LEU A 213 4.50 -2.24 2.54
C LEU A 213 3.78 -2.25 1.19
N SER A 214 3.72 -3.40 0.51
CA SER A 214 3.09 -3.49 -0.82
C SER A 214 1.61 -3.14 -0.76
N LEU A 215 0.89 -3.74 0.19
CA LEU A 215 -0.52 -3.46 0.42
C LEU A 215 -0.77 -1.99 0.83
N TYR A 216 0.09 -1.43 1.68
CA TYR A 216 0.06 -0.03 2.06
C TYR A 216 0.22 0.90 0.85
N LEU A 217 1.20 0.62 -0.02
CA LEU A 217 1.45 1.41 -1.23
C LEU A 217 0.24 1.36 -2.17
N SER A 218 -0.31 0.16 -2.40
CA SER A 218 -1.51 0.00 -3.22
C SER A 218 -2.70 0.77 -2.65
N PHE A 219 -2.93 0.71 -1.33
CA PHE A 219 -3.98 1.48 -0.66
C PHE A 219 -3.79 2.99 -0.85
N ILE A 220 -2.58 3.50 -0.57
CA ILE A 220 -2.26 4.94 -0.64
C ILE A 220 -2.42 5.47 -2.08
N ASN A 221 -2.09 4.66 -3.08
CA ASN A 221 -2.31 5.03 -4.47
C ASN A 221 -3.79 5.02 -4.86
N ILE A 222 -4.57 4.01 -4.46
CA ILE A 222 -6.03 3.99 -4.65
C ILE A 222 -6.66 5.24 -4.03
N PHE A 223 -6.26 5.56 -2.80
CA PHE A 223 -6.76 6.73 -2.07
C PHE A 223 -6.44 8.05 -2.79
N GLN A 224 -5.19 8.26 -3.22
CA GLN A 224 -4.80 9.49 -3.93
C GLN A 224 -5.51 9.64 -5.27
N LEU A 225 -5.64 8.56 -6.04
CA LEU A 225 -6.31 8.59 -7.34
C LEU A 225 -7.82 8.83 -7.19
N LEU A 226 -8.46 8.20 -6.19
CA LEU A 226 -9.87 8.47 -5.88
C LEU A 226 -10.06 9.89 -5.39
N LEU A 227 -9.14 10.43 -4.58
CA LEU A 227 -9.25 11.79 -4.08
C LEU A 227 -9.06 12.80 -5.20
N SER A 228 -8.16 12.53 -6.15
CA SER A 228 -8.03 13.36 -7.35
C SER A 228 -9.30 13.39 -8.21
N LEU A 229 -10.13 12.33 -8.17
CA LEU A 229 -11.37 12.24 -8.96
C LEU A 229 -12.59 12.80 -8.24
N THR A 230 -12.70 12.53 -6.94
CA THR A 230 -13.90 12.79 -6.13
C THR A 230 -13.71 13.95 -5.16
N GLY A 231 -12.49 14.46 -5.07
CA GLY A 231 -12.07 15.49 -4.14
C GLY A 231 -12.75 16.82 -4.40
N GLN A 232 -13.44 17.34 -3.38
CA GLN A 232 -13.85 18.74 -3.37
C GLN A 232 -12.70 19.60 -2.88
N GLN A 233 -12.27 20.53 -3.73
CA GLN A 233 -11.23 21.50 -3.40
C GLN A 233 -11.82 22.59 -2.49
N ASP A 234 -11.05 23.03 -1.50
CA ASP A 234 -11.39 24.21 -0.71
C ASP A 234 -11.20 25.45 -1.60
N GLU A 235 -12.29 26.22 -1.83
CA GLU A 235 -12.25 27.55 -2.48
C GLU A 235 -11.76 28.63 -1.50
#